data_AF-A0A2K3N0J5-F1
#
_entry.id   AF-A0A2K3N0J5-F1
#
_cell.length_a   1.000
_cell.length_b   1.000
_cell.length_c   1.000
_cell.angle_alpha   90.00
_cell.angle_beta   90.00
_cell.angle_gamma   90.00
#
_symmetry.space_group_name_H-M   'P 1'
#
loop_
_entity.id
_entity.type
_entity.pdbx_description
1 polymer ?
#
loop_
_entity_poly.entity_id
_entity_poly.type
_entity_poly.pdbx_seq_one_letter_code
_entity_poly.pdbx_strand_id
1 'polypeptide(L)'
;VASMDSQTALELVKTGATLLFLDVPQHTLVAIDTQMFFVGPAFKGIKMIPPGTHFVYYSSSTRDGKEFSPIIGFFIDVGPSEVIVRKWDQQEERLVKVSEEEEGRYSQAVKNMEFDQHLGPYNHSDYEDWKRLSNFVTKSIIERHEPIGGEISVDCENDMFRNTPKTSMEEALDKQLKIGNSATSVGTNQRKGCYYTSIPRVVKRKGITAQELTSLNHDKVGIHILLNIWFQKVIVRKEF
;
A
#
# COMPACT_ATOMS: atom_id res chain seq x y z
N VAL A 1 -16.02 23.49 12.70
CA VAL A 1 -15.66 23.16 11.30
C VAL A 1 -16.05 24.36 10.46
N ALA A 2 -15.09 25.06 9.87
CA ALA A 2 -15.43 26.12 8.93
C ALA A 2 -16.22 25.48 7.78
N SER A 3 -17.45 25.95 7.56
CA SER A 3 -18.30 25.47 6.47
C SER A 3 -17.62 25.83 5.16
N MET A 4 -17.16 24.82 4.41
CA MET A 4 -16.77 25.00 3.01
C MET A 4 -17.95 25.63 2.27
N ASP A 5 -17.71 26.67 1.48
CA ASP A 5 -18.78 27.32 0.73
C ASP A 5 -19.24 26.40 -0.41
N SER A 6 -20.50 26.60 -0.83
CA SER A 6 -21.13 25.73 -1.82
C SER A 6 -20.46 25.78 -3.19
N GLN A 7 -19.77 26.87 -3.53
CA GLN A 7 -19.14 27.03 -4.83
C GLN A 7 -17.83 26.23 -4.89
N THR A 8 -17.00 26.35 -3.85
CA THR A 8 -15.78 25.52 -3.71
C THR A 8 -16.14 24.04 -3.61
N ALA A 9 -17.18 23.66 -2.87
CA ALA A 9 -17.62 22.27 -2.79
C ALA A 9 -18.01 21.72 -4.17
N LEU A 10 -18.75 22.50 -4.98
CA LEU A 10 -19.14 22.09 -6.33
C LEU A 10 -17.94 21.98 -7.27
N GLU A 11 -16.97 22.88 -7.17
CA GLU A 11 -15.73 22.82 -7.94
C GLU A 11 -14.96 21.54 -7.60
N LEU A 12 -14.80 21.23 -6.32
CA LEU A 12 -14.11 20.02 -5.87
C LEU A 12 -14.82 18.72 -6.31
N VAL A 13 -16.15 18.69 -6.37
CA VAL A 13 -16.88 17.55 -6.95
C VAL A 13 -16.54 17.37 -8.43
N LYS A 14 -16.39 18.49 -9.17
CA LYS A 14 -16.12 18.45 -10.61
C LYS A 14 -14.67 18.10 -10.91
N THR A 15 -13.72 18.63 -10.14
CA THR A 15 -12.28 18.51 -10.43
C THR A 15 -11.60 17.39 -9.65
N GLY A 16 -12.13 17.04 -8.49
CA GLY A 16 -11.60 15.96 -7.66
C GLY A 16 -11.92 14.59 -8.24
N ALA A 17 -11.04 13.63 -7.97
CA ALA A 17 -11.29 12.24 -8.28
C ALA A 17 -12.36 11.65 -7.34
N THR A 18 -12.93 10.53 -7.77
CA THR A 18 -13.90 9.76 -7.01
C THR A 18 -13.47 8.31 -6.93
N LEU A 19 -13.55 7.73 -5.74
CA LEU A 19 -13.37 6.32 -5.49
C LEU A 19 -14.72 5.70 -5.15
N LEU A 20 -15.25 4.87 -6.04
CA LEU A 20 -16.51 4.18 -5.88
C LEU A 20 -16.28 2.73 -5.47
N PHE A 21 -16.94 2.31 -4.39
CA PHE A 21 -16.96 0.96 -3.88
C PHE A 21 -18.31 0.28 -4.14
N LEU A 22 -18.26 -0.92 -4.70
CA LEU A 22 -19.43 -1.75 -4.97
C LEU A 22 -19.46 -2.93 -3.98
N ASP A 23 -20.64 -3.20 -3.43
CA ASP A 23 -20.95 -4.38 -2.64
C ASP A 23 -20.11 -4.58 -1.37
N VAL A 24 -19.49 -3.51 -0.84
CA VAL A 24 -18.72 -3.58 0.41
C VAL A 24 -19.66 -3.83 1.60
N PRO A 25 -19.39 -4.84 2.44
CA PRO A 25 -20.23 -5.13 3.59
C PRO A 25 -20.29 -3.97 4.59
N GLN A 26 -21.44 -3.81 5.25
CA GLN A 26 -21.57 -2.86 6.35
C GLN A 26 -20.60 -3.17 7.47
N HIS A 27 -20.20 -2.14 8.22
CA HIS A 27 -19.21 -2.18 9.30
C HIS A 27 -17.75 -2.41 8.85
N THR A 28 -17.51 -2.70 7.56
CA THR A 28 -16.16 -2.66 7.00
C THR A 28 -15.55 -1.29 7.24
N LEU A 29 -14.32 -1.29 7.73
CA LEU A 29 -13.52 -0.07 7.84
C LEU A 29 -12.90 0.19 6.48
N VAL A 30 -13.11 1.37 5.91
CA VAL A 30 -12.47 1.83 4.68
C VAL A 30 -11.83 3.17 4.96
N ALA A 31 -10.62 3.37 4.46
CA ALA A 31 -9.84 4.55 4.72
C ALA A 31 -9.05 4.97 3.47
N ILE A 32 -8.77 6.27 3.43
CA ILE A 32 -7.91 6.88 2.43
C ILE A 32 -6.95 7.81 3.17
N ASP A 33 -5.66 7.61 2.93
CA ASP A 33 -4.58 8.38 3.55
C ASP A 33 -4.60 8.35 5.08
N THR A 34 -5.09 9.40 5.71
CA THR A 34 -5.22 9.57 7.17
C THR A 34 -6.68 9.56 7.63
N GLN A 35 -7.62 9.39 6.70
CA GLN A 35 -9.06 9.50 6.94
C GLN A 35 -9.72 8.12 6.93
N MET A 36 -10.59 7.88 7.91
CA MET A 36 -11.21 6.58 8.14
C MET A 36 -12.73 6.70 8.16
N PHE A 37 -13.40 5.74 7.53
CA PHE A 37 -14.85 5.66 7.38
C PHE A 37 -15.32 4.25 7.74
N PHE A 38 -16.49 4.17 8.36
CA PHE A 38 -17.21 2.91 8.50
C PHE A 38 -18.28 2.81 7.42
N VAL A 39 -18.32 1.70 6.70
CA VAL A 39 -19.31 1.48 5.65
C VAL A 39 -20.69 1.31 6.30
N GLY A 40 -21.55 2.30 6.09
CA GLY A 40 -22.96 2.26 6.44
C GLY A 40 -23.84 1.76 5.28
N PRO A 41 -25.17 1.65 5.46
CA PRO A 41 -26.10 1.13 4.44
C PRO A 41 -26.07 1.88 3.10
N ALA A 42 -25.78 3.19 3.14
CA ALA A 42 -25.79 4.07 1.98
C ALA A 42 -24.38 4.44 1.49
N PHE A 43 -23.33 4.10 2.23
CA PHE A 43 -21.98 4.51 1.87
C PHE A 43 -21.47 3.69 0.68
N LYS A 44 -21.05 4.38 -0.38
CA LYS A 44 -20.54 3.77 -1.61
C LYS A 44 -19.19 4.32 -2.05
N GLY A 45 -18.54 5.19 -1.29
CA GLY A 45 -17.27 5.74 -1.73
C GLY A 45 -16.95 7.13 -1.24
N ILE A 46 -15.91 7.70 -1.84
CA ILE A 46 -15.32 8.98 -1.45
C ILE A 46 -15.19 9.85 -2.71
N LYS A 47 -15.61 11.12 -2.61
CA LYS A 47 -15.51 12.12 -3.68
C LYS A 47 -14.62 13.29 -3.27
N MET A 48 -14.31 14.16 -4.22
CA MET A 48 -13.45 15.35 -4.02
C MET A 48 -11.99 14.98 -3.70
N ILE A 49 -11.53 13.78 -4.07
CA ILE A 49 -10.15 13.36 -3.80
C ILE A 49 -9.20 14.25 -4.64
N PRO A 50 -8.24 14.96 -4.03
CA PRO A 50 -7.27 15.74 -4.80
C PRO A 50 -6.52 14.87 -5.82
N PRO A 51 -6.11 15.42 -6.97
CA PRO A 51 -5.23 14.68 -7.89
C PRO A 51 -3.88 14.34 -7.23
N GLY A 52 -3.35 13.17 -7.55
CA GLY A 52 -2.07 12.67 -7.08
C GLY A 52 -2.15 11.26 -6.51
N THR A 53 -1.10 10.88 -5.78
CA THR A 53 -0.98 9.58 -5.14
C THR A 53 -1.71 9.55 -3.80
N HIS A 54 -2.52 8.51 -3.60
CA HIS A 54 -3.26 8.24 -2.37
C HIS A 54 -3.12 6.78 -1.97
N PHE A 55 -3.27 6.49 -0.68
CA PHE A 55 -3.27 5.12 -0.17
C PHE A 55 -4.65 4.75 0.37
N VAL A 56 -5.28 3.77 -0.27
CA VAL A 56 -6.59 3.26 0.13
C VAL A 56 -6.37 1.99 0.93
N TYR A 57 -7.01 1.86 2.07
CA TYR A 57 -6.92 0.65 2.87
C TYR A 57 -8.24 0.33 3.56
N TYR A 58 -8.43 -0.94 3.87
CA TYR A 58 -9.65 -1.44 4.46
C TYR A 58 -9.37 -2.62 5.37
N SER A 59 -10.35 -2.91 6.21
CA SER A 59 -10.38 -4.07 7.08
C SER A 59 -11.82 -4.56 7.17
N SER A 60 -12.05 -5.80 6.73
CA SER A 60 -13.35 -6.46 6.88
C SER A 60 -13.65 -6.66 8.36
N SER A 61 -14.92 -6.56 8.73
CA SER A 61 -15.35 -6.76 10.10
C SER A 61 -16.25 -7.99 10.23
N THR A 62 -16.37 -8.50 11.46
CA THR A 62 -17.47 -9.40 11.80
C THR A 62 -18.83 -8.73 11.58
N ARG A 63 -19.89 -9.54 11.48
CA ARG A 63 -21.26 -9.04 11.24
C ARG A 63 -21.76 -8.06 12.31
N ASP A 64 -21.21 -8.13 13.52
CA ASP A 64 -21.53 -7.23 14.64
C ASP A 64 -20.55 -6.04 14.77
N GLY A 65 -19.57 -5.92 13.87
CA GLY A 65 -18.64 -4.80 13.78
C GLY A 65 -17.64 -4.69 14.93
N LYS A 66 -17.38 -5.78 15.66
CA LYS A 66 -16.51 -5.76 16.85
C LYS A 66 -15.08 -6.19 16.59
N GLU A 67 -14.89 -7.08 15.63
CA GLU A 67 -13.58 -7.63 15.28
C GLU A 67 -13.27 -7.31 13.83
N PHE A 68 -11.98 -7.09 13.56
CA PHE A 68 -11.46 -6.58 12.30
C PHE A 68 -10.36 -7.51 11.78
N SER A 69 -10.39 -7.78 10.48
CA SER A 69 -9.33 -8.53 9.79
C SER A 69 -8.05 -7.70 9.66
N PRO A 70 -6.90 -8.32 9.37
CA PRO A 70 -5.69 -7.58 9.02
C PRO A 70 -5.95 -6.57 7.90
N ILE A 71 -5.35 -5.38 8.03
CA ILE A 71 -5.51 -4.32 7.03
C ILE A 71 -4.93 -4.77 5.68
N ILE A 72 -5.72 -4.53 4.63
CA ILE A 72 -5.30 -4.65 3.23
C ILE A 72 -5.40 -3.27 2.61
N GLY A 73 -4.41 -2.86 1.83
CA GLY A 73 -4.44 -1.59 1.13
C GLY A 73 -3.74 -1.63 -0.21
N PHE A 74 -3.93 -0.58 -1.00
CA PHE A 74 -3.33 -0.40 -2.30
C PHE A 74 -3.16 1.08 -2.59
N PHE A 75 -2.17 1.41 -3.42
CA PHE A 75 -1.99 2.76 -3.91
C PHE A 75 -2.92 3.04 -5.10
N ILE A 76 -3.35 4.29 -5.20
CA ILE A 76 -3.95 4.85 -6.40
C ILE A 76 -3.18 6.11 -6.77
N ASP A 77 -3.03 6.37 -8.07
CA ASP A 77 -2.50 7.62 -8.60
C ASP A 77 -3.55 8.17 -9.55
N VAL A 78 -4.24 9.23 -9.12
CA VAL A 78 -5.45 9.73 -9.77
C VAL A 78 -5.22 11.10 -10.40
N GLY A 79 -5.73 11.26 -11.63
CA GLY A 79 -5.85 12.53 -12.31
C GLY A 79 -7.10 13.33 -11.90
N PRO A 80 -7.23 14.57 -12.41
CA PRO A 80 -8.43 15.38 -12.23
C PRO A 80 -9.68 14.67 -12.77
N SER A 81 -10.76 14.70 -12.00
CA SER A 81 -12.07 14.14 -12.37
C SER A 81 -12.06 12.65 -12.71
N GLU A 82 -11.02 11.92 -12.32
CA GLU A 82 -10.90 10.48 -12.55
C GLU A 82 -11.83 9.72 -11.60
N VAL A 83 -12.39 8.61 -12.08
CA VAL A 83 -13.24 7.74 -11.26
C VAL A 83 -12.61 6.37 -11.23
N ILE A 84 -12.30 5.89 -10.03
CA ILE A 84 -11.83 4.53 -9.79
C ILE A 84 -12.97 3.72 -9.23
N VAL A 85 -13.23 2.55 -9.81
CA VAL A 85 -14.29 1.64 -9.35
C VAL A 85 -13.67 0.36 -8.80
N ARG A 86 -14.03 0.02 -7.56
CA ARG A 86 -13.62 -1.24 -6.92
C ARG A 86 -14.84 -2.00 -6.44
N LYS A 87 -14.84 -3.31 -6.63
CA LYS A 87 -15.92 -4.17 -6.18
C LYS A 87 -15.43 -5.13 -5.12
N TRP A 88 -16.24 -5.35 -4.10
CA TRP A 88 -15.98 -6.35 -3.08
C TRP A 88 -16.18 -7.76 -3.65
N ASP A 89 -15.14 -8.57 -3.59
CA ASP A 89 -15.23 -10.01 -3.76
C ASP A 89 -15.55 -10.65 -2.39
N GLN A 90 -16.72 -11.29 -2.29
CA GLN A 90 -17.17 -11.90 -1.04
C GLN A 90 -16.40 -13.18 -0.68
N GLN A 91 -15.85 -13.89 -1.67
CA GLN A 91 -15.11 -15.13 -1.43
C GLN A 91 -13.71 -14.82 -0.92
N GLU A 92 -13.05 -13.84 -1.53
CA GLU A 92 -11.69 -13.43 -1.19
C GLU A 92 -11.62 -12.33 -0.10
N GLU A 93 -12.78 -11.78 0.29
CA GLU A 93 -12.92 -10.63 1.20
C GLU A 93 -12.02 -9.44 0.81
N ARG A 94 -12.04 -9.08 -0.48
CA ARG A 94 -11.10 -8.12 -1.08
C ARG A 94 -11.72 -7.15 -2.07
N LEU A 95 -11.10 -5.99 -2.24
CA LEU A 95 -11.51 -4.99 -3.24
C LEU A 95 -10.79 -5.21 -4.58
N VAL A 96 -11.50 -5.83 -5.53
CA VAL A 96 -10.95 -6.15 -6.85
C VAL A 96 -11.27 -5.06 -7.88
N LYS A 97 -10.45 -4.98 -8.93
CA LYS A 97 -10.75 -4.17 -10.12
C LYS A 97 -11.94 -4.78 -10.85
N VAL A 98 -12.85 -3.94 -11.32
CA VAL A 98 -13.95 -4.37 -12.21
C VAL A 98 -13.46 -4.43 -13.66
N SER A 99 -14.30 -4.97 -14.56
CA SER A 99 -14.02 -4.93 -16.00
C SER A 99 -14.02 -3.49 -16.53
N GLU A 100 -13.28 -3.22 -17.61
CA GLU A 100 -13.23 -1.89 -18.24
C GLU A 100 -14.62 -1.37 -18.66
N GLU A 101 -15.50 -2.27 -19.10
CA GLU A 101 -16.89 -1.96 -19.44
C GLU A 101 -17.68 -1.49 -18.21
N GLU A 102 -17.59 -2.23 -17.11
CA GLU A 102 -18.26 -1.84 -15.85
C GLU A 102 -17.69 -0.54 -15.29
N GLU A 103 -16.37 -0.38 -15.31
CA GLU A 103 -15.70 0.85 -14.86
C GLU A 103 -16.19 2.05 -15.68
N GLY A 104 -16.28 1.92 -17.01
CA GLY A 104 -16.82 2.96 -17.89
C GLY A 104 -18.26 3.34 -17.55
N ARG A 105 -19.13 2.34 -17.35
CA ARG A 105 -20.54 2.56 -17.00
C ARG A 105 -20.72 3.27 -15.66
N TYR A 106 -20.04 2.79 -14.62
CA TYR A 106 -20.12 3.43 -13.29
C TYR A 106 -19.44 4.78 -13.25
N SER A 107 -18.34 4.97 -13.98
CA SER A 107 -17.68 6.27 -14.14
C SER A 107 -18.64 7.31 -14.73
N GLN A 108 -19.42 6.93 -15.74
CA GLN A 108 -20.42 7.83 -16.31
C GLN A 108 -21.53 8.16 -15.32
N ALA A 109 -22.04 7.18 -14.58
CA ALA A 109 -23.07 7.40 -13.56
C ALA A 109 -22.58 8.30 -12.41
N VAL A 110 -21.32 8.17 -11.98
CA VAL A 110 -20.68 9.09 -11.02
C VAL A 110 -20.61 10.50 -11.59
N LYS A 111 -20.18 10.67 -12.84
CA LYS A 111 -20.12 11.97 -13.53
C LYS A 111 -21.50 12.61 -13.71
N ASN A 112 -22.55 11.79 -13.84
CA ASN A 112 -23.95 12.22 -13.86
C ASN A 112 -24.51 12.53 -12.46
N MET A 113 -23.71 12.44 -11.40
CA MET A 113 -24.09 12.67 -10.00
C MET A 113 -25.12 11.67 -9.44
N GLU A 114 -25.29 10.51 -10.06
CA GLU A 114 -26.24 9.48 -9.60
C GLU A 114 -25.87 8.91 -8.23
N PHE A 115 -24.58 8.98 -7.86
CA PHE A 115 -24.05 8.50 -6.59
C PHE A 115 -23.80 9.62 -5.56
N ASP A 116 -24.11 10.89 -5.85
CA ASP A 116 -23.60 12.02 -5.06
C ASP A 116 -23.96 11.97 -3.57
N GLN A 117 -25.16 11.47 -3.24
CA GLN A 117 -25.66 11.29 -1.86
C GLN A 117 -25.03 10.11 -1.12
N HIS A 118 -24.39 9.19 -1.85
CA HIS A 118 -23.79 7.96 -1.33
C HIS A 118 -22.26 8.07 -1.18
N LEU A 119 -21.67 9.21 -1.57
CA LEU A 119 -20.24 9.47 -1.56
C LEU A 119 -19.88 10.45 -0.44
N GLY A 120 -19.01 10.01 0.47
CA GLY A 120 -18.44 10.86 1.51
C GLY A 120 -17.47 11.88 0.92
N PRO A 121 -17.44 13.15 1.39
CA PRO A 121 -16.45 14.11 0.95
C PRO A 121 -15.08 13.78 1.54
N TYR A 122 -14.03 13.86 0.74
CA TYR A 122 -12.65 13.83 1.22
C TYR A 122 -12.39 15.08 2.09
N ASN A 123 -11.84 14.90 3.29
CA ASN A 123 -11.51 16.01 4.17
C ASN A 123 -10.23 16.73 3.73
N HIS A 124 -10.39 17.86 3.05
CA HIS A 124 -9.27 18.65 2.57
C HIS A 124 -8.41 19.28 3.69
N SER A 125 -8.89 19.38 4.94
CA SER A 125 -8.04 19.87 6.04
C SER A 125 -6.85 18.94 6.31
N ASP A 126 -7.04 17.64 6.08
CA ASP A 126 -6.06 16.61 6.42
C ASP A 126 -5.14 16.31 5.22
N TYR A 127 -5.45 16.88 4.05
CA TYR A 127 -4.69 16.66 2.82
C TYR A 127 -3.25 17.18 2.90
N GLU A 128 -3.03 18.31 3.58
CA GLU A 128 -1.68 18.89 3.69
C GLU A 128 -0.74 17.98 4.49
N ASP A 129 -1.26 17.26 5.48
CA ASP A 129 -0.49 16.27 6.22
C ASP A 129 -0.18 15.05 5.35
N TRP A 130 -1.17 14.54 4.60
CA TRP A 130 -0.94 13.47 3.63
C TRP A 130 0.14 13.85 2.60
N LYS A 131 0.02 15.04 2.00
CA LYS A 131 0.95 15.54 1.00
C LYS A 131 2.39 15.63 1.53
N ARG A 132 2.57 15.94 2.81
CA ARG A 132 3.90 15.91 3.46
C ARG A 132 4.42 14.49 3.66
N LEU A 133 3.55 13.54 3.98
CA LEU A 133 3.91 12.13 4.16
C LEU A 133 4.20 11.42 2.83
N SER A 134 3.55 11.84 1.74
CA SER A 134 3.60 11.19 0.43
C SER A 134 4.45 11.92 -0.62
N ASN A 135 5.11 13.04 -0.27
CA ASN A 135 5.83 13.91 -1.22
C ASN A 135 6.93 13.22 -2.06
N PHE A 136 7.49 12.10 -1.61
CA PHE A 136 8.47 11.29 -2.35
C PHE A 136 7.92 9.96 -2.88
N VAL A 137 6.64 9.66 -2.61
CA VAL A 137 5.97 8.45 -3.08
C VAL A 137 5.37 8.74 -4.45
N THR A 138 6.20 8.65 -5.49
CA THR A 138 5.73 8.85 -6.87
C THR A 138 5.16 7.57 -7.47
N LYS A 139 4.34 7.70 -8.52
CA LYS A 139 3.85 6.56 -9.31
C LYS A 139 4.94 5.56 -9.69
N SER A 140 6.09 6.03 -10.19
CA SER A 140 7.21 5.16 -10.57
C SER A 140 7.84 4.42 -9.38
N ILE A 141 7.81 5.01 -8.18
CA ILE A 141 8.29 4.36 -6.95
C ILE A 141 7.29 3.28 -6.53
N ILE A 142 5.99 3.56 -6.61
CA ILE A 142 4.93 2.59 -6.31
C ILE A 142 5.03 1.39 -7.24
N GLU A 143 4.98 1.60 -8.56
CA GLU A 143 5.04 0.52 -9.57
C GLU A 143 6.30 -0.36 -9.43
N ARG A 144 7.41 0.24 -8.95
CA ARG A 144 8.66 -0.49 -8.72
C ARG A 144 8.61 -1.39 -7.49
N HIS A 145 7.87 -0.99 -6.45
CA HIS A 145 7.94 -1.60 -5.13
C HIS A 145 6.67 -2.33 -4.71
N GLU A 146 5.54 -2.09 -5.37
CA GLU A 146 4.27 -2.76 -5.07
C GLU A 146 4.38 -4.28 -5.30
N PRO A 147 3.68 -5.09 -4.48
CA PRO A 147 3.63 -6.53 -4.68
C PRO A 147 2.88 -6.88 -5.96
N ILE A 148 3.03 -8.12 -6.43
CA ILE A 148 2.25 -8.61 -7.57
C ILE A 148 0.76 -8.57 -7.17
N GLY A 149 -0.04 -7.84 -7.96
CA GLY A 149 -1.46 -7.58 -7.66
C GLY A 149 -1.73 -6.24 -6.97
N GLY A 150 -0.69 -5.53 -6.50
CA GLY A 150 -0.77 -4.17 -5.95
C GLY A 150 -1.31 -4.07 -4.51
N GLU A 151 -1.80 -5.17 -3.94
CA GLU A 151 -2.35 -5.21 -2.58
C GLU A 151 -1.26 -5.47 -1.54
N ILE A 152 -1.19 -4.59 -0.56
CA ILE A 152 -0.26 -4.61 0.57
C ILE A 152 -1.03 -5.07 1.80
N SER A 153 -0.51 -6.08 2.50
CA SER A 153 -1.09 -6.60 3.74
C SER A 153 0.00 -6.92 4.75
N VAL A 154 -0.29 -6.67 6.02
CA VAL A 154 0.65 -6.90 7.14
C VAL A 154 1.16 -8.34 7.16
N ASP A 155 0.29 -9.31 6.85
CA ASP A 155 0.65 -10.73 6.85
C ASP A 155 1.71 -11.08 5.77
N CYS A 156 1.74 -10.30 4.68
CA CYS A 156 2.66 -10.49 3.56
C CYS A 156 4.01 -9.79 3.77
N GLU A 157 4.06 -8.73 4.59
CA GLU A 157 5.27 -7.91 4.82
C GLU A 157 6.21 -8.48 5.89
N ASN A 158 5.82 -9.53 6.62
CA ASN A 158 6.60 -10.08 7.73
C ASN A 158 7.96 -10.72 7.29
N ASP A 159 8.20 -10.87 5.99
CA ASP A 159 9.42 -11.49 5.45
C ASP A 159 10.63 -10.56 5.28
N MET A 160 10.49 -9.27 5.64
CA MET A 160 11.58 -8.28 5.52
C MET A 160 12.88 -8.68 6.25
N PHE A 161 12.81 -9.58 7.24
CA PHE A 161 13.96 -10.04 8.03
C PHE A 161 14.64 -11.32 7.53
N ARG A 162 14.14 -11.98 6.47
CA ARG A 162 14.72 -13.25 6.01
C ARG A 162 15.90 -13.11 5.04
N ASN A 163 16.09 -11.93 4.46
CA ASN A 163 17.08 -11.71 3.37
C ASN A 163 18.50 -11.33 3.85
N THR A 164 18.78 -11.36 5.16
CA THR A 164 20.17 -11.21 5.63
C THR A 164 20.97 -12.48 5.37
N PRO A 165 22.22 -12.40 4.87
CA PRO A 165 23.10 -13.56 4.78
C PRO A 165 23.25 -14.22 6.15
N LYS A 166 22.70 -15.43 6.28
CA LYS A 166 22.76 -16.20 7.52
C LYS A 166 24.08 -16.98 7.57
N THR A 167 24.68 -17.00 8.75
CA THR A 167 25.76 -17.91 9.06
C THR A 167 25.19 -19.32 9.24
N SER A 168 26.04 -20.35 9.12
CA SER A 168 25.63 -21.73 9.37
C SER A 168 25.01 -21.95 10.75
N MET A 169 25.43 -21.17 11.76
CA MET A 169 24.86 -21.20 13.12
C MET A 169 23.46 -20.57 13.17
N GLU A 170 23.24 -19.46 12.48
CA GLU A 170 21.91 -18.81 12.38
C GLU A 170 20.93 -19.71 11.62
N GLU A 171 21.37 -20.41 10.57
CA GLU A 171 20.56 -21.41 9.87
C GLU A 171 20.22 -22.62 10.75
N ALA A 172 21.15 -23.07 11.59
CA ALA A 172 20.93 -24.17 12.53
C ALA A 172 19.93 -23.78 13.62
N LEU A 173 20.03 -22.55 14.15
CA LEU A 173 19.10 -22.02 15.16
C LEU A 173 17.68 -21.88 14.59
N ASP A 174 17.53 -21.35 13.38
CA ASP A 174 16.23 -21.27 12.70
C ASP A 174 15.58 -22.64 12.51
N LYS A 175 16.37 -23.67 12.16
CA LYS A 175 15.87 -25.04 12.03
C LYS A 175 15.37 -25.58 13.37
N GLN A 176 16.06 -25.28 14.47
CA GLN A 176 15.62 -25.68 15.81
C GLN A 176 14.32 -24.99 16.24
N LEU A 177 14.18 -23.69 15.95
CA LEU A 177 12.99 -22.91 16.33
C LEU A 177 11.73 -23.28 15.52
N LYS A 178 11.89 -23.69 14.25
CA LYS A 178 10.77 -24.13 13.40
C LYS A 178 10.16 -25.47 13.81
N ILE A 179 10.87 -26.30 14.57
CA ILE A 179 10.37 -27.60 15.03
C ILE A 179 9.31 -27.44 16.15
N GLY A 180 9.21 -26.26 16.78
CA GLY A 180 8.29 -26.02 17.90
C GLY A 180 6.91 -25.44 17.54
N ASN A 181 6.75 -24.78 16.38
CA ASN A 181 5.50 -24.09 16.01
C ASN A 181 5.00 -24.57 14.65
N SER A 182 4.05 -25.52 14.67
CA SER A 182 3.31 -25.96 13.49
C SER A 182 2.24 -24.93 13.11
N ALA A 183 2.63 -23.92 12.34
CA ALA A 183 1.70 -23.16 11.51
C ALA A 183 1.96 -23.52 10.05
N THR A 184 1.01 -24.23 9.45
CA THR A 184 1.04 -24.76 8.09
C THR A 184 1.25 -23.63 7.07
N SER A 185 2.44 -23.55 6.47
CA SER A 185 2.67 -22.66 5.33
C SER A 185 2.03 -23.26 4.08
N VAL A 186 0.81 -22.84 3.78
CA VAL A 186 0.13 -23.17 2.52
C VAL A 186 0.74 -22.33 1.39
N GLY A 187 1.21 -23.03 0.34
CA GLY A 187 1.17 -22.56 -1.05
C GLY A 187 2.22 -21.56 -1.51
N THR A 188 3.15 -22.08 -2.35
CA THR A 188 3.89 -21.45 -3.45
C THR A 188 4.72 -20.18 -3.22
N ASN A 189 5.99 -20.29 -3.63
CA ASN A 189 7.05 -19.27 -3.63
C ASN A 189 6.75 -18.06 -4.54
N GLN A 190 5.79 -17.21 -4.18
CA GLN A 190 5.75 -15.83 -4.67
C GLN A 190 6.07 -14.90 -3.50
N ARG A 191 6.97 -13.92 -3.71
CA ARG A 191 7.11 -12.80 -2.77
C ARG A 191 5.76 -12.09 -2.74
N LYS A 192 5.03 -12.25 -1.64
CA LYS A 192 3.72 -11.64 -1.44
C LYS A 192 3.80 -10.19 -0.95
N GLY A 193 4.96 -9.77 -0.43
CA GLY A 193 5.19 -8.41 0.07
C GLY A 193 5.91 -7.51 -0.93
N CYS A 194 5.99 -6.23 -0.57
CA CYS A 194 6.62 -5.18 -1.36
C CYS A 194 8.10 -5.48 -1.67
N TYR A 195 8.57 -5.04 -2.82
CA TYR A 195 9.94 -5.24 -3.31
C TYR A 195 10.90 -4.17 -2.77
N TYR A 196 10.95 -4.00 -1.44
CA TYR A 196 11.83 -3.01 -0.83
C TYR A 196 13.31 -3.27 -1.11
N THR A 197 14.09 -2.19 -1.16
CA THR A 197 15.54 -2.27 -1.25
C THR A 197 16.09 -2.90 0.03
N SER A 198 16.84 -4.00 -0.12
CA SER A 198 17.46 -4.67 1.02
C SER A 198 18.66 -3.86 1.52
N ILE A 199 18.55 -3.30 2.73
CA ILE A 199 19.64 -2.56 3.37
C ILE A 199 20.31 -3.46 4.41
N PRO A 200 21.59 -3.85 4.24
CA PRO A 200 22.28 -4.71 5.18
C PRO A 200 22.54 -3.99 6.51
N ARG A 201 22.11 -4.58 7.62
CA ARG A 201 22.36 -4.04 8.98
C ARG A 201 23.85 -4.06 9.35
N VAL A 202 24.51 -5.15 8.97
CA VAL A 202 25.94 -5.40 9.18
C VAL A 202 26.55 -5.81 7.85
N VAL A 203 27.61 -5.13 7.45
CA VAL A 203 28.42 -5.49 6.29
C VAL A 203 29.37 -6.59 6.74
N LYS A 204 29.22 -7.80 6.20
CA LYS A 204 30.16 -8.92 6.38
C LYS A 204 30.93 -9.11 5.08
N ARG A 205 32.25 -8.85 5.08
CA ARG A 205 33.14 -9.05 3.92
C ARG A 205 34.35 -9.89 4.30
N LYS A 206 34.69 -10.86 3.44
CA LYS A 206 35.92 -11.65 3.58
C LYS A 206 37.10 -10.84 3.02
N GLY A 207 38.27 -10.96 3.65
CA GLY A 207 39.51 -10.32 3.17
C GLY A 207 39.74 -8.87 3.61
N ILE A 208 38.96 -8.35 4.58
CA ILE A 208 39.22 -7.07 5.23
C ILE A 208 39.62 -7.27 6.69
N THR A 209 40.40 -6.35 7.25
CA THR A 209 40.85 -6.44 8.63
C THR A 209 39.69 -6.22 9.61
N ALA A 210 39.83 -6.72 10.84
CA ALA A 210 38.80 -6.54 11.88
C ALA A 210 38.54 -5.05 12.20
N GLN A 211 39.59 -4.22 12.16
CA GLN A 211 39.48 -2.78 12.40
C GLN A 211 38.70 -2.07 11.27
N GLU A 212 38.98 -2.41 10.01
CA GLU A 212 38.26 -1.86 8.85
C GLU A 212 36.78 -2.31 8.84
N LEU A 213 36.52 -3.59 9.16
CA LEU A 213 35.15 -4.12 9.27
C LEU A 213 34.35 -3.42 10.36
N THR A 214 34.97 -3.16 11.51
CA THR A 214 34.36 -2.40 12.62
C THR A 214 34.08 -0.97 12.18
N SER A 215 35.06 -0.28 11.57
CA SER A 215 34.88 1.08 11.06
C SER A 215 33.73 1.18 10.05
N LEU A 216 33.64 0.23 9.10
CA LEU A 216 32.54 0.13 8.11
C LEU A 216 31.16 -0.09 8.73
N ASN A 217 31.09 -0.75 9.90
CA ASN A 217 29.83 -1.01 10.57
C ASN A 217 29.42 0.12 11.52
N HIS A 218 30.38 0.88 12.06
CA HIS A 218 30.15 2.07 12.86
C HIS A 218 29.83 3.30 12.01
N ASP A 219 30.47 3.46 10.84
CA ASP A 219 30.19 4.55 9.91
C ASP A 219 29.15 4.14 8.86
N LYS A 220 27.91 4.60 9.06
CA LYS A 220 26.79 4.35 8.14
C LYS A 220 26.79 5.27 6.92
N VAL A 221 27.62 6.32 6.88
CA VAL A 221 27.80 7.18 5.69
C VAL A 221 28.33 6.34 4.52
N GLY A 222 29.18 5.36 4.81
CA GLY A 222 29.68 4.39 3.83
C GLY A 222 28.61 3.50 3.18
N ILE A 223 27.43 3.34 3.80
CA ILE A 223 26.31 2.59 3.19
C ILE A 223 25.83 3.27 1.90
N HIS A 224 25.90 4.60 1.82
CA HIS A 224 25.58 5.34 0.59
C HIS A 224 26.51 4.97 -0.57
N ILE A 225 27.81 4.85 -0.30
CA ILE A 225 28.82 4.44 -1.31
C ILE A 225 28.60 2.97 -1.70
N LEU A 226 28.28 2.11 -0.73
CA LEU A 226 28.02 0.70 -0.97
C LEU A 226 26.73 0.44 -1.76
N LEU A 227 25.66 1.22 -1.49
CA LEU A 227 24.44 1.18 -2.29
C LEU A 227 24.72 1.65 -3.72
N ASN A 228 25.50 2.72 -3.93
CA ASN A 228 25.89 3.16 -5.28
C ASN A 228 26.70 2.11 -6.06
N ILE A 229 27.67 1.47 -5.42
CA ILE A 229 28.47 0.40 -6.05
C ILE A 229 27.62 -0.84 -6.34
N TRP A 230 26.68 -1.18 -5.45
CA TRP A 230 25.75 -2.29 -5.65
C TRP A 230 24.74 -2.00 -6.78
N PHE A 231 24.18 -0.79 -6.82
CA PHE A 231 23.31 -0.31 -7.89
C PHE A 231 24.00 -0.33 -9.26
N GLN A 232 25.25 0.15 -9.36
CA GLN A 232 26.02 0.08 -10.61
C GLN A 232 26.28 -1.36 -11.06
N LYS A 233 26.58 -2.28 -10.15
CA LYS A 233 26.82 -3.70 -10.51
C LYS A 233 25.57 -4.48 -10.87
N VAL A 234 24.41 -4.12 -10.32
CA VAL A 234 23.13 -4.78 -10.63
C VAL A 234 22.55 -4.26 -11.95
N ILE A 235 22.73 -2.97 -12.28
CA ILE A 235 22.27 -2.39 -13.55
C ILE A 235 23.08 -2.95 -14.74
N VAL A 236 24.40 -3.10 -14.61
CA VAL A 236 25.26 -3.66 -15.68
C VAL A 236 24.96 -5.14 -15.99
N ARG A 237 24.22 -5.86 -15.13
CA ARG A 237 23.79 -7.25 -15.39
C ARG A 237 22.43 -7.40 -16.08
N LYS A 238 21.74 -6.30 -16.40
CA LYS A 238 20.50 -6.33 -17.20
C LYS A 238 20.72 -5.99 -18.69
N GLU A 239 21.95 -5.73 -19.10
CA GLU A 239 22.31 -5.48 -20.50
C GLU A 239 23.26 -6.55 -21.08
N PHE A 240 22.98 -7.84 -20.85
CA PHE A 240 23.52 -8.96 -21.64
C PHE A 240 22.56 -10.15 -21.60
#